data_AF-A0A0F0H025-F1
#
_entry.id   AF-A0A0F0H025-F1
#
_cell.length_a   1.000
_cell.length_b   1.000
_cell.length_c   1.000
_cell.angle_alpha   90.00
_cell.angle_beta   90.00
_cell.angle_gamma   90.00
#
_symmetry.space_group_name_H-M   'P 1'
#
loop_
_entity.id
_entity.type
_entity.pdbx_description
1 polymer ?
#
loop_
_entity_poly.entity_id
_entity_poly.type
_entity_poly.pdbx_seq_one_letter_code
_entity_poly.pdbx_strand_id
1 'polypeptide(L)'
;MSDFLWGVSTSAFQIEGAFSAGGRGPSVWDEFTPVHENHNASVACDHYHRWREDVALMTQLGVNAYRFSIAWPRIQPTGKGPVNSEGLDFYDRLVDALVDVGIAPVVTLYHWDTPLELEAEGGWLNRDIADRFADYTALVADRLADRVKMWIPINEPAMVTLQGYAIGEHAPGKTLLFDALPTAHHLNLAHGRSVEVLRSFNAQAVGTANNHTPAWPAAPNDLPAAEAYSEIHNWLYADPVLSGRYPDAVADLLPVEDGDLQVIHQPLDFYGVNYYNPTRLKNPSEGNPLPFELVEIDEYPKTGFGWPIVPSGLTEMINTLRERHPNLPPVYVTESGCSFPDEIQDAARVSYLDGHLKAAQAADVSGYFVWSLMDNFEWEAGYSQRFGLVHVDYETQRRTPRDSFHWYRKVISGE
;
A
#
# COMPACT_ATOMS: atom_id res chain seq x y z
N MET A 1 -16.10 2.65 21.14
CA MET A 1 -14.77 2.00 21.03
C MET A 1 -14.86 0.54 20.54
N SER A 2 -16.01 -0.15 20.59
CA SER A 2 -16.14 -1.55 20.14
C SER A 2 -15.93 -1.78 18.63
N ASP A 3 -16.00 -0.71 17.82
CA ASP A 3 -16.07 -0.84 16.35
C ASP A 3 -14.79 -0.36 15.64
N PHE A 4 -13.81 0.17 16.38
CA PHE A 4 -12.54 0.63 15.80
C PHE A 4 -11.68 -0.56 15.37
N LEU A 5 -11.15 -0.52 14.14
CA LEU A 5 -10.23 -1.55 13.66
C LEU A 5 -8.79 -1.22 14.09
N TRP A 6 -8.29 -2.04 15.00
CA TRP A 6 -6.89 -2.07 15.42
C TRP A 6 -6.17 -3.13 14.62
N GLY A 7 -5.28 -2.72 13.72
CA GLY A 7 -4.68 -3.62 12.76
C GLY A 7 -3.17 -3.49 12.61
N VAL A 8 -2.62 -4.46 11.91
CA VAL A 8 -1.26 -4.45 11.37
C VAL A 8 -1.33 -4.78 9.88
N SER A 9 -0.37 -4.27 9.11
CA SER A 9 -0.30 -4.46 7.67
C SER A 9 0.99 -5.16 7.25
N THR A 10 0.92 -5.93 6.17
CA THR A 10 2.05 -6.53 5.44
C THR A 10 1.73 -6.59 3.94
N SER A 11 2.72 -6.97 3.10
CA SER A 11 2.50 -7.33 1.70
C SER A 11 3.15 -8.67 1.36
N ALA A 12 2.55 -9.38 0.41
CA ALA A 12 2.94 -10.72 -0.01
C ALA A 12 4.42 -10.81 -0.40
N PHE A 13 4.85 -9.99 -1.35
CA PHE A 13 6.24 -10.02 -1.83
C PHE A 13 7.25 -9.76 -0.70
N GLN A 14 6.91 -8.87 0.23
CA GLN A 14 7.84 -8.44 1.26
C GLN A 14 8.04 -9.46 2.39
N ILE A 15 7.07 -10.36 2.64
CA ILE A 15 7.14 -11.31 3.77
C ILE A 15 7.09 -12.79 3.37
N GLU A 16 6.49 -13.16 2.25
CA GLU A 16 6.16 -14.56 1.94
C GLU A 16 7.40 -15.40 1.64
N GLY A 17 8.25 -14.90 0.74
CA GLY A 17 9.28 -15.69 0.09
C GLY A 17 8.72 -16.86 -0.72
N ALA A 18 9.46 -17.96 -0.71
CA ALA A 18 9.10 -19.21 -1.36
C ALA A 18 8.85 -19.06 -2.87
N PHE A 19 9.75 -18.36 -3.57
CA PHE A 19 9.62 -18.06 -5.01
C PHE A 19 9.51 -19.30 -5.90
N SER A 20 10.16 -20.41 -5.51
CA SER A 20 10.13 -21.68 -6.25
C SER A 20 9.06 -22.67 -5.76
N ALA A 21 8.26 -22.30 -4.77
CA ALA A 21 7.26 -23.18 -4.17
C ALA A 21 5.86 -22.92 -4.74
N GLY A 22 5.05 -23.98 -4.78
CA GLY A 22 3.62 -23.91 -5.03
C GLY A 22 3.23 -23.25 -6.35
N GLY A 23 4.04 -23.40 -7.39
CA GLY A 23 3.72 -22.96 -8.75
C GLY A 23 3.76 -21.44 -9.00
N ARG A 24 4.27 -20.64 -8.05
CA ARG A 24 4.41 -19.18 -8.24
C ARG A 24 5.28 -18.84 -9.46
N GLY A 25 4.82 -17.91 -10.29
CA GLY A 25 5.61 -17.29 -11.36
C GLY A 25 6.45 -16.11 -10.86
N PRO A 26 7.40 -15.60 -11.68
CA PRO A 26 8.15 -14.40 -11.33
C PRO A 26 7.27 -13.15 -11.40
N SER A 27 7.55 -12.18 -10.53
CA SER A 27 7.02 -10.81 -10.59
C SER A 27 8.07 -9.84 -11.13
N VAL A 28 7.65 -8.61 -11.44
CA VAL A 28 8.57 -7.51 -11.78
C VAL A 28 9.64 -7.26 -10.71
N TRP A 29 9.32 -7.50 -9.43
CA TRP A 29 10.28 -7.34 -8.34
C TRP A 29 11.26 -8.51 -8.21
N ASP A 30 10.98 -9.68 -8.78
CA ASP A 30 11.93 -10.78 -8.85
C ASP A 30 13.08 -10.46 -9.81
N GLU A 31 12.80 -9.70 -10.88
CA GLU A 31 13.79 -9.29 -11.89
C GLU A 31 14.47 -7.96 -11.54
N PHE A 32 13.81 -7.08 -10.78
CA PHE A 32 14.34 -5.76 -10.47
C PHE A 32 15.63 -5.83 -9.63
N THR A 33 16.77 -5.51 -10.26
CA THR A 33 18.11 -5.63 -9.67
C THR A 33 18.66 -4.41 -8.92
N PRO A 34 18.16 -3.16 -9.05
CA PRO A 34 18.67 -2.00 -8.28
C PRO A 34 18.39 -2.03 -6.76
N VAL A 35 18.28 -3.20 -6.16
CA VAL A 35 18.03 -3.37 -4.72
C VAL A 35 19.34 -3.28 -3.94
N HIS A 36 19.27 -2.66 -2.75
CA HIS A 36 20.36 -2.52 -1.79
C HIS A 36 21.15 -3.83 -1.61
N GLU A 37 22.46 -3.77 -1.83
CA GLU A 37 23.41 -4.88 -1.70
C GLU A 37 23.01 -6.16 -2.46
N ASN A 38 22.21 -6.05 -3.53
CA ASN A 38 21.63 -7.17 -4.28
C ASN A 38 20.81 -8.13 -3.41
N HIS A 39 20.21 -7.63 -2.32
CA HIS A 39 19.20 -8.39 -1.58
C HIS A 39 18.06 -8.83 -2.52
N ASN A 40 17.43 -9.94 -2.18
CA ASN A 40 16.21 -10.39 -2.83
C ASN A 40 15.23 -10.96 -1.80
N ALA A 41 13.96 -11.03 -2.18
CA ALA A 41 12.88 -11.51 -1.33
C ALA A 41 12.60 -13.01 -1.50
N SER A 42 13.53 -13.81 -2.04
CA SER A 42 13.24 -15.24 -2.32
C SER A 42 12.89 -16.04 -1.07
N VAL A 43 13.42 -15.61 0.09
CA VAL A 43 13.08 -16.13 1.42
C VAL A 43 12.25 -15.11 2.21
N ALA A 44 12.64 -13.82 2.19
CA ALA A 44 11.99 -12.78 2.98
C ALA A 44 11.88 -13.18 4.46
N CYS A 45 10.66 -13.17 4.99
CA CYS A 45 10.35 -13.59 6.36
C CYS A 45 9.86 -15.04 6.41
N ASP A 46 9.87 -15.76 5.28
CA ASP A 46 9.41 -17.14 5.16
C ASP A 46 7.95 -17.31 5.65
N HIS A 47 7.13 -16.27 5.51
CA HIS A 47 5.74 -16.27 5.98
C HIS A 47 4.91 -17.36 5.28
N TYR A 48 5.25 -17.72 4.03
CA TYR A 48 4.59 -18.81 3.31
C TYR A 48 4.57 -20.12 4.11
N HIS A 49 5.64 -20.43 4.85
CA HIS A 49 5.72 -21.61 5.70
C HIS A 49 5.35 -21.32 7.17
N ARG A 50 5.55 -20.08 7.63
CA ARG A 50 5.48 -19.69 9.05
C ARG A 50 4.23 -18.91 9.46
N TRP A 51 3.28 -18.73 8.55
CA TRP A 51 2.08 -17.93 8.80
C TRP A 51 1.33 -18.29 10.09
N ARG A 52 1.37 -19.55 10.56
CA ARG A 52 0.77 -19.96 11.84
C ARG A 52 1.44 -19.30 13.05
N GLU A 53 2.76 -19.18 13.02
CA GLU A 53 3.53 -18.48 14.06
C GLU A 53 3.18 -16.99 14.04
N ASP A 54 3.02 -16.42 12.85
CA ASP A 54 2.70 -15.00 12.68
C ASP A 54 1.25 -14.67 13.08
N VAL A 55 0.28 -15.56 12.81
CA VAL A 55 -1.10 -15.46 13.34
C VAL A 55 -1.14 -15.57 14.86
N ALA A 56 -0.31 -16.45 15.44
CA ALA A 56 -0.19 -16.53 16.90
C ALA A 56 0.38 -15.24 17.50
N LEU A 57 1.32 -14.57 16.82
CA LEU A 57 1.81 -13.25 17.24
C LEU A 57 0.74 -12.17 17.16
N MET A 58 -0.08 -12.16 16.10
CA MET A 58 -1.21 -11.22 15.99
C MET A 58 -2.25 -11.43 17.11
N THR A 59 -2.52 -12.68 17.45
CA THR A 59 -3.40 -13.03 18.58
C THR A 59 -2.81 -12.53 19.90
N GLN A 60 -1.50 -12.68 20.10
CA GLN A 60 -0.80 -12.15 21.29
C GLN A 60 -0.76 -10.62 21.34
N LEU A 61 -0.68 -9.96 20.19
CA LEU A 61 -0.72 -8.50 20.06
C LEU A 61 -2.10 -7.94 20.41
N GLY A 62 -3.16 -8.71 20.13
CA GLY A 62 -4.55 -8.34 20.42
C GLY A 62 -5.24 -7.53 19.33
N VAL A 63 -4.65 -7.45 18.12
CA VAL A 63 -5.30 -6.81 16.96
C VAL A 63 -6.59 -7.52 16.58
N ASN A 64 -7.54 -6.78 16.01
CA ASN A 64 -8.82 -7.32 15.53
C ASN A 64 -8.92 -7.32 13.99
N ALA A 65 -7.89 -6.86 13.29
CA ALA A 65 -7.79 -6.91 11.84
C ALA A 65 -6.34 -7.16 11.38
N TYR A 66 -6.19 -7.89 10.27
CA TYR A 66 -4.91 -8.07 9.59
C TYR A 66 -5.07 -7.71 8.13
N ARG A 67 -4.33 -6.69 7.69
CA ARG A 67 -4.24 -6.32 6.28
C ARG A 67 -3.04 -7.03 5.65
N PHE A 68 -3.30 -7.82 4.62
CA PHE A 68 -2.27 -8.49 3.84
C PHE A 68 -2.61 -8.42 2.35
N SER A 69 -1.62 -8.60 1.48
CA SER A 69 -1.87 -8.72 0.04
C SER A 69 -1.82 -10.17 -0.44
N ILE A 70 -2.45 -10.41 -1.58
CA ILE A 70 -2.37 -11.69 -2.31
C ILE A 70 -1.43 -11.48 -3.49
N ALA A 71 -0.42 -12.33 -3.63
CA ALA A 71 0.50 -12.26 -4.75
C ALA A 71 -0.18 -12.71 -6.04
N TRP A 72 -0.48 -11.77 -6.93
CA TRP A 72 -0.96 -12.07 -8.28
C TRP A 72 -0.14 -13.16 -8.99
N PRO A 73 1.22 -13.13 -9.00
CA PRO A 73 2.03 -14.17 -9.66
C PRO A 73 1.96 -15.53 -8.95
N ARG A 74 1.43 -15.62 -7.73
CA ARG A 74 1.15 -16.90 -7.08
C ARG A 74 -0.19 -17.49 -7.54
N ILE A 75 -1.17 -16.64 -7.83
CA ILE A 75 -2.53 -17.05 -8.24
C ILE A 75 -2.62 -17.28 -9.76
N GLN A 76 -2.00 -16.41 -10.55
CA GLN A 76 -1.83 -16.55 -11.99
C GLN A 76 -0.35 -16.33 -12.34
N PRO A 77 0.45 -17.40 -12.47
CA PRO A 77 1.91 -17.31 -12.66
C PRO A 77 2.37 -16.46 -13.85
N THR A 78 1.58 -16.45 -14.93
CA THR A 78 1.82 -15.63 -16.12
C THR A 78 0.96 -14.36 -16.15
N GLY A 79 0.21 -14.10 -15.07
CA GLY A 79 -0.80 -13.06 -14.94
C GLY A 79 -2.08 -13.27 -15.75
N LYS A 80 -2.21 -14.40 -16.45
CA LYS A 80 -3.43 -14.78 -17.19
C LYS A 80 -3.69 -16.28 -17.13
N GLY A 81 -4.92 -16.66 -17.48
CA GLY A 81 -5.33 -18.05 -17.55
C GLY A 81 -5.87 -18.59 -16.21
N PRO A 82 -5.88 -19.92 -16.03
CA PRO A 82 -6.52 -20.53 -14.89
C PRO A 82 -5.77 -20.23 -13.58
N VAL A 83 -6.52 -20.32 -12.48
CA VAL A 83 -5.96 -20.24 -11.12
C VAL A 83 -4.95 -21.35 -10.86
N ASN A 84 -3.83 -21.00 -10.24
CA ASN A 84 -2.96 -21.92 -9.55
C ASN A 84 -3.56 -22.27 -8.18
N SER A 85 -4.22 -23.43 -8.09
CA SER A 85 -4.98 -23.80 -6.89
C SER A 85 -4.11 -23.92 -5.64
N GLU A 86 -2.87 -24.42 -5.74
CA GLU A 86 -1.98 -24.53 -4.57
C GLU A 86 -1.65 -23.15 -3.99
N GLY A 87 -1.45 -22.15 -4.86
CA GLY A 87 -1.25 -20.76 -4.47
C GLY A 87 -2.45 -20.18 -3.74
N LEU A 88 -3.65 -20.43 -4.24
CA LEU A 88 -4.89 -19.95 -3.61
C LEU A 88 -5.20 -20.68 -2.29
N ASP A 89 -4.87 -21.98 -2.18
CA ASP A 89 -5.04 -22.78 -0.97
C ASP A 89 -4.13 -22.31 0.20
N PHE A 90 -3.03 -21.60 -0.09
CA PHE A 90 -2.26 -20.90 0.96
C PHE A 90 -3.08 -19.78 1.59
N TYR A 91 -3.64 -18.87 0.79
CA TYR A 91 -4.44 -17.76 1.30
C TYR A 91 -5.75 -18.20 1.92
N ASP A 92 -6.39 -19.25 1.38
CA ASP A 92 -7.60 -19.86 1.95
C ASP A 92 -7.36 -20.32 3.40
N ARG A 93 -6.25 -21.03 3.65
CA ARG A 93 -5.86 -21.46 5.00
C ARG A 93 -5.47 -20.30 5.92
N LEU A 94 -4.85 -19.26 5.37
CA LEU A 94 -4.54 -18.04 6.14
C LEU A 94 -5.81 -17.32 6.57
N VAL A 95 -6.76 -17.14 5.65
CA VAL A 95 -8.07 -16.52 5.93
C VAL A 95 -8.84 -17.33 6.97
N ASP A 96 -8.91 -18.65 6.83
CA ASP A 96 -9.54 -19.53 7.83
C ASP A 96 -8.95 -19.33 9.22
N ALA A 97 -7.62 -19.35 9.33
CA ALA A 97 -6.97 -19.23 10.62
C ALA A 97 -7.13 -17.85 11.27
N LEU A 98 -7.21 -16.78 10.48
CA LEU A 98 -7.51 -15.43 10.99
C LEU A 98 -8.93 -15.36 11.54
N VAL A 99 -9.91 -15.86 10.77
CA VAL A 99 -11.32 -15.88 11.18
C VAL A 99 -11.52 -16.75 12.43
N ASP A 100 -10.86 -17.90 12.51
CA ASP A 100 -10.95 -18.83 13.66
C ASP A 100 -10.50 -18.18 14.98
N VAL A 101 -9.55 -17.25 14.93
CA VAL A 101 -9.07 -16.50 16.11
C VAL A 101 -9.72 -15.11 16.26
N GLY A 102 -10.72 -14.80 15.44
CA GLY A 102 -11.47 -13.54 15.51
C GLY A 102 -10.74 -12.32 14.96
N ILE A 103 -9.71 -12.52 14.13
CA ILE A 103 -9.01 -11.44 13.42
C ILE A 103 -9.66 -11.27 12.04
N ALA A 104 -10.15 -10.07 11.75
CA ALA A 104 -10.77 -9.78 10.46
C ALA A 104 -9.74 -9.75 9.32
N PRO A 105 -9.91 -10.55 8.25
CA PRO A 105 -9.08 -10.44 7.06
C PRO A 105 -9.39 -9.15 6.29
N VAL A 106 -8.36 -8.36 5.99
CA VAL A 106 -8.41 -7.19 5.11
C VAL A 106 -7.49 -7.47 3.91
N VAL A 107 -8.07 -7.77 2.75
CA VAL A 107 -7.31 -8.26 1.60
C VAL A 107 -6.98 -7.13 0.64
N THR A 108 -5.70 -7.00 0.31
CA THR A 108 -5.21 -6.19 -0.80
C THR A 108 -4.96 -7.09 -2.03
N LEU A 109 -5.63 -6.84 -3.15
CA LEU A 109 -5.51 -7.69 -4.34
C LEU A 109 -4.19 -7.45 -5.10
N TYR A 110 -3.71 -6.21 -5.13
CA TYR A 110 -2.47 -5.83 -5.79
C TYR A 110 -1.59 -4.97 -4.89
N HIS A 111 -0.36 -5.45 -4.66
CA HIS A 111 0.67 -4.74 -3.91
C HIS A 111 2.01 -4.86 -4.65
N TRP A 112 2.01 -4.31 -5.88
CA TRP A 112 3.17 -3.99 -6.73
C TRP A 112 3.87 -5.16 -7.41
N ASP A 113 3.49 -6.39 -7.11
CA ASP A 113 4.09 -7.61 -7.61
C ASP A 113 3.47 -8.08 -8.94
N THR A 114 3.42 -7.20 -9.95
CA THR A 114 2.92 -7.53 -11.30
C THR A 114 3.61 -8.79 -11.84
N PRO A 115 2.87 -9.80 -12.34
CA PRO A 115 3.47 -10.96 -13.01
C PRO A 115 4.37 -10.54 -14.17
N LEU A 116 5.59 -11.09 -14.23
CA LEU A 116 6.62 -10.61 -15.14
C LEU A 116 6.24 -10.75 -16.62
N GLU A 117 5.51 -11.81 -16.98
CA GLU A 117 5.02 -11.99 -18.35
C GLU A 117 4.02 -10.90 -18.78
N LEU A 118 3.21 -10.37 -17.86
CA LEU A 118 2.33 -9.23 -18.18
C LEU A 118 3.13 -7.94 -18.37
N GLU A 119 4.18 -7.72 -17.58
CA GLU A 119 5.07 -6.57 -17.77
C GLU A 119 5.77 -6.63 -19.14
N ALA A 120 6.22 -7.81 -19.56
CA ALA A 120 6.80 -8.02 -20.89
C ALA A 120 5.82 -7.71 -22.04
N GLU A 121 4.50 -7.80 -21.79
CA GLU A 121 3.42 -7.42 -22.71
C GLU A 121 3.01 -5.93 -22.58
N GLY A 122 3.77 -5.13 -21.82
CA GLY A 122 3.58 -3.70 -21.64
C GLY A 122 3.13 -3.29 -20.24
N GLY A 123 2.77 -4.25 -19.39
CA GLY A 123 2.40 -4.01 -17.99
C GLY A 123 1.28 -2.99 -17.85
N TRP A 124 1.44 -2.06 -16.91
CA TRP A 124 0.46 -1.00 -16.65
C TRP A 124 0.34 0.05 -17.76
N LEU A 125 1.25 0.08 -18.74
CA LEU A 125 1.06 0.93 -19.93
C LEU A 125 0.08 0.30 -20.93
N ASN A 126 -0.16 -1.01 -20.84
CA ASN A 126 -1.09 -1.71 -21.70
C ASN A 126 -2.47 -1.77 -21.04
N ARG A 127 -3.48 -1.18 -21.69
CA ARG A 127 -4.87 -1.10 -21.20
C ARG A 127 -5.48 -2.46 -20.83
N ASP A 128 -5.13 -3.53 -21.55
CA ASP A 128 -5.65 -4.89 -21.31
C ASP A 128 -5.40 -5.39 -19.87
N ILE A 129 -4.37 -4.88 -19.20
CA ILE A 129 -4.04 -5.27 -17.82
C ILE A 129 -5.19 -5.04 -16.84
N ALA A 130 -6.04 -4.02 -17.08
CA ALA A 130 -7.16 -3.74 -16.21
C ALA A 130 -8.24 -4.84 -16.31
N ASP A 131 -8.43 -5.46 -17.48
CA ASP A 131 -9.31 -6.63 -17.63
C ASP A 131 -8.65 -7.89 -17.05
N ARG A 132 -7.34 -8.08 -17.27
CA ARG A 132 -6.59 -9.19 -16.64
C ARG A 132 -6.67 -9.15 -15.12
N PHE A 133 -6.59 -7.94 -14.55
CA PHE A 133 -6.72 -7.75 -13.12
C PHE A 133 -8.14 -8.04 -12.62
N ALA A 134 -9.17 -7.73 -13.42
CA ALA A 134 -10.54 -8.10 -13.11
C ALA A 134 -10.76 -9.62 -13.15
N ASP A 135 -10.19 -10.32 -14.14
CA ASP A 135 -10.20 -11.79 -14.22
C ASP A 135 -9.53 -12.42 -12.97
N TYR A 136 -8.35 -11.92 -12.60
CA TYR A 136 -7.66 -12.29 -11.36
C TYR A 136 -8.53 -12.05 -10.13
N THR A 137 -9.15 -10.87 -10.03
CA THR A 137 -10.03 -10.49 -8.92
C THR A 137 -11.17 -11.48 -8.77
N ALA A 138 -11.78 -11.92 -9.87
CA ALA A 138 -12.90 -12.87 -9.85
C ALA A 138 -12.46 -14.24 -9.28
N LEU A 139 -11.27 -14.72 -9.66
CA LEU A 139 -10.73 -16.00 -9.15
C LEU A 139 -10.48 -15.96 -7.64
N VAL A 140 -9.97 -14.84 -7.13
CA VAL A 140 -9.72 -14.66 -5.69
C VAL A 140 -11.03 -14.48 -4.92
N ALA A 141 -11.94 -13.66 -5.44
CA ALA A 141 -13.24 -13.39 -4.83
C ALA A 141 -14.10 -14.65 -4.73
N ASP A 142 -14.13 -15.48 -5.78
CA ASP A 142 -14.86 -16.76 -5.79
C ASP A 142 -14.49 -17.67 -4.61
N ARG A 143 -13.22 -17.62 -4.17
CA ARG A 143 -12.76 -18.43 -3.04
C ARG A 143 -12.93 -17.76 -1.69
N LEU A 144 -12.72 -16.44 -1.59
CA LEU A 144 -12.48 -15.78 -0.29
C LEU A 144 -13.54 -14.71 0.09
N ALA A 145 -14.41 -14.29 -0.84
CA ALA A 145 -15.38 -13.21 -0.60
C ALA A 145 -16.36 -13.49 0.54
N ASP A 146 -16.59 -14.77 0.86
CA ASP A 146 -17.48 -15.20 1.94
C ASP A 146 -16.93 -14.89 3.35
N ARG A 147 -15.60 -14.71 3.50
CA ARG A 147 -14.92 -14.55 4.80
C ARG A 147 -14.15 -13.25 4.95
N VAL A 148 -13.79 -12.58 3.85
CA VAL A 148 -13.00 -11.34 3.89
C VAL A 148 -13.88 -10.14 4.27
N LYS A 149 -13.43 -9.39 5.28
CA LYS A 149 -14.17 -8.24 5.82
C LYS A 149 -14.06 -6.99 4.96
N MET A 150 -12.87 -6.70 4.46
CA MET A 150 -12.57 -5.50 3.66
C MET A 150 -11.65 -5.85 2.50
N TRP A 151 -11.95 -5.29 1.33
CA TRP A 151 -11.20 -5.47 0.10
C TRP A 151 -10.58 -4.16 -0.37
N ILE A 152 -9.32 -4.23 -0.76
CA ILE A 152 -8.55 -3.13 -1.33
C ILE A 152 -8.02 -3.64 -2.68
N PRO A 153 -8.58 -3.20 -3.81
CA PRO A 153 -8.09 -3.66 -5.11
C PRO A 153 -6.61 -3.35 -5.33
N ILE A 154 -6.19 -2.11 -5.06
CA ILE A 154 -4.84 -1.63 -5.38
C ILE A 154 -4.28 -0.86 -4.19
N ASN A 155 -3.05 -1.19 -3.80
CA ASN A 155 -2.25 -0.40 -2.87
C ASN A 155 -1.37 0.62 -3.62
N GLU A 156 -1.42 1.87 -3.17
CA GLU A 156 -0.53 2.96 -3.57
C GLU A 156 -0.26 3.04 -5.09
N PRO A 157 -1.30 3.28 -5.92
CA PRO A 157 -1.11 3.40 -7.37
C PRO A 157 -0.15 4.54 -7.75
N ALA A 158 -0.01 5.56 -6.89
CA ALA A 158 1.00 6.61 -7.01
C ALA A 158 2.43 6.06 -7.03
N MET A 159 2.76 5.11 -6.16
CA MET A 159 4.11 4.55 -6.09
C MET A 159 4.41 3.69 -7.32
N VAL A 160 3.43 2.92 -7.80
CA VAL A 160 3.57 2.14 -9.04
C VAL A 160 3.86 3.06 -10.22
N THR A 161 3.07 4.12 -10.39
CA THR A 161 3.22 5.06 -11.51
C THR A 161 4.51 5.86 -11.40
N LEU A 162 4.68 6.59 -10.29
CA LEU A 162 5.71 7.60 -10.13
C LEU A 162 7.07 6.95 -9.88
N GLN A 163 7.17 5.99 -8.96
CA GLN A 163 8.44 5.32 -8.68
C GLN A 163 8.75 4.20 -9.67
N GLY A 164 7.74 3.43 -10.09
CA GLY A 164 7.96 2.27 -10.96
C GLY A 164 8.15 2.62 -12.44
N TYR A 165 7.36 3.57 -12.96
CA TYR A 165 7.34 3.89 -14.39
C TYR A 165 7.90 5.27 -14.74
N ALA A 166 7.80 6.26 -13.84
CA ALA A 166 8.23 7.62 -14.16
C ALA A 166 9.71 7.87 -13.85
N ILE A 167 10.20 7.48 -12.66
CA ILE A 167 11.59 7.76 -12.24
C ILE A 167 12.46 6.52 -12.02
N GLY A 168 11.87 5.32 -11.99
CA GLY A 168 12.59 4.04 -12.04
C GLY A 168 13.25 3.60 -10.72
N GLU A 169 12.81 4.16 -9.59
CA GLU A 169 13.27 3.76 -8.26
C GLU A 169 12.66 2.42 -7.82
N HIS A 170 11.44 2.10 -8.28
CA HIS A 170 10.77 0.83 -8.03
C HIS A 170 10.69 -0.01 -9.30
N ALA A 171 10.37 -1.30 -9.17
CA ALA A 171 10.03 -2.14 -10.31
C ALA A 171 8.81 -1.55 -11.09
N PRO A 172 8.79 -1.62 -12.44
CA PRO A 172 9.75 -2.26 -13.34
C PRO A 172 10.98 -1.41 -13.71
N GLY A 173 11.20 -0.25 -13.07
CA GLY A 173 12.43 0.54 -13.24
C GLY A 173 12.45 1.40 -14.50
N LYS A 174 11.30 1.82 -15.01
CA LYS A 174 11.24 2.68 -16.21
C LYS A 174 11.37 4.17 -15.83
N THR A 175 11.89 4.94 -16.77
CA THR A 175 12.21 6.37 -16.60
C THR A 175 11.45 7.23 -17.62
N LEU A 176 10.12 7.13 -17.60
CA LEU A 176 9.24 7.72 -18.62
C LEU A 176 8.74 9.13 -18.29
N LEU A 177 8.99 9.64 -17.08
CA LEU A 177 8.41 10.92 -16.63
C LEU A 177 6.88 10.94 -16.85
N PHE A 178 6.35 11.98 -17.52
CA PHE A 178 4.93 12.11 -17.81
C PHE A 178 4.37 11.06 -18.79
N ASP A 179 5.22 10.41 -19.59
CA ASP A 179 4.79 9.29 -20.43
C ASP A 179 4.41 8.05 -19.60
N ALA A 180 4.65 8.08 -18.27
CA ALA A 180 4.14 7.07 -17.33
C ALA A 180 2.67 7.26 -16.95
N LEU A 181 2.07 8.45 -17.12
CA LEU A 181 0.71 8.73 -16.65
C LEU A 181 -0.40 7.79 -17.17
N PRO A 182 -0.28 7.17 -18.36
CA PRO A 182 -1.19 6.08 -18.76
C PRO A 182 -1.32 4.96 -17.72
N THR A 183 -0.27 4.66 -16.94
CA THR A 183 -0.35 3.63 -15.88
C THR A 183 -1.30 4.05 -14.77
N ALA A 184 -1.32 5.33 -14.38
CA ALA A 184 -2.27 5.85 -13.40
C ALA A 184 -3.71 5.67 -13.87
N HIS A 185 -3.98 5.88 -15.16
CA HIS A 185 -5.32 5.65 -15.71
C HIS A 185 -5.71 4.17 -15.64
N HIS A 186 -4.85 3.26 -16.10
CA HIS A 186 -5.15 1.83 -16.09
C HIS A 186 -5.24 1.23 -14.67
N LEU A 187 -4.46 1.73 -13.72
CA LEU A 187 -4.59 1.37 -12.30
C LEU A 187 -5.95 1.80 -11.75
N ASN A 188 -6.38 3.04 -12.01
CA ASN A 188 -7.71 3.50 -11.60
C ASN A 188 -8.82 2.67 -12.27
N LEU A 189 -8.70 2.36 -13.56
CA LEU A 189 -9.66 1.53 -14.29
C LEU A 189 -9.72 0.11 -13.73
N ALA A 190 -8.57 -0.49 -13.44
CA ALA A 190 -8.46 -1.80 -12.82
C ALA A 190 -9.09 -1.82 -11.43
N HIS A 191 -8.89 -0.77 -10.62
CA HIS A 191 -9.57 -0.60 -9.33
C HIS A 191 -11.09 -0.63 -9.51
N GLY A 192 -11.64 0.21 -10.39
CA GLY A 192 -13.08 0.27 -10.67
C GLY A 192 -13.67 -1.07 -11.11
N ARG A 193 -13.03 -1.74 -12.07
CA ARG A 193 -13.44 -3.08 -12.54
C ARG A 193 -13.40 -4.12 -11.42
N SER A 194 -12.37 -4.10 -10.58
CA SER A 194 -12.30 -4.97 -9.41
C SER A 194 -13.42 -4.68 -8.41
N VAL A 195 -13.82 -3.42 -8.21
CA VAL A 195 -15.00 -3.11 -7.39
C VAL A 195 -16.24 -3.76 -7.96
N GLU A 196 -16.51 -3.62 -9.26
CA GLU A 196 -17.67 -4.26 -9.92
C GLU A 196 -17.67 -5.79 -9.73
N VAL A 197 -16.51 -6.43 -9.96
CA VAL A 197 -16.35 -7.87 -9.74
C VAL A 197 -16.64 -8.23 -8.28
N LEU A 198 -16.00 -7.56 -7.31
CA LEU A 198 -16.19 -7.83 -5.89
C LEU A 198 -17.65 -7.69 -5.46
N ARG A 199 -18.38 -6.68 -5.99
CA ARG A 199 -19.81 -6.52 -5.74
C ARG A 199 -20.62 -7.69 -6.30
N SER A 200 -20.26 -8.25 -7.44
CA SER A 200 -20.93 -9.44 -7.99
C SER A 200 -20.79 -10.68 -7.11
N PHE A 201 -19.72 -10.75 -6.31
CA PHE A 201 -19.49 -11.78 -5.28
C PHE A 201 -20.03 -11.40 -3.89
N ASN A 202 -20.81 -10.32 -3.77
CA ASN A 202 -21.36 -9.82 -2.51
C ASN A 202 -20.30 -9.46 -1.46
N ALA A 203 -19.13 -8.96 -1.89
CA ALA A 203 -18.08 -8.50 -0.99
C ALA A 203 -18.63 -7.47 0.01
N GLN A 204 -18.32 -7.67 1.30
CA GLN A 204 -18.87 -6.88 2.41
C GLN A 204 -18.48 -5.41 2.34
N ALA A 205 -17.20 -5.12 2.12
CA ALA A 205 -16.68 -3.76 2.02
C ALA A 205 -15.55 -3.67 1.02
N VAL A 206 -15.54 -2.63 0.17
CA VAL A 206 -14.50 -2.35 -0.82
C VAL A 206 -14.09 -0.88 -0.72
N GLY A 207 -12.78 -0.62 -0.76
CA GLY A 207 -12.22 0.72 -0.64
C GLY A 207 -10.86 0.87 -1.31
N THR A 208 -10.01 1.74 -0.76
CA THR A 208 -8.67 2.08 -1.29
C THR A 208 -7.60 1.85 -0.23
N ALA A 209 -6.33 1.95 -0.64
CA ALA A 209 -5.20 2.26 0.23
C ALA A 209 -4.24 3.14 -0.58
N ASN A 210 -4.38 4.47 -0.45
CA ASN A 210 -3.62 5.43 -1.25
C ASN A 210 -2.57 6.15 -0.39
N ASN A 211 -1.34 6.21 -0.90
CA ASN A 211 -0.29 7.04 -0.33
C ASN A 211 -0.64 8.50 -0.53
N HIS A 212 -0.79 9.23 0.58
CA HIS A 212 -1.05 10.66 0.52
C HIS A 212 -0.04 11.43 1.36
N THR A 213 0.28 12.62 0.88
CA THR A 213 1.17 13.56 1.56
C THR A 213 0.62 14.97 1.44
N PRO A 214 0.58 15.74 2.54
CA PRO A 214 0.50 17.19 2.44
C PRO A 214 1.68 17.70 1.61
N ALA A 215 1.40 18.53 0.61
CA ALA A 215 2.41 19.19 -0.20
C ALA A 215 2.57 20.63 0.30
N TRP A 216 3.75 20.93 0.85
CA TRP A 216 4.04 22.24 1.43
C TRP A 216 4.93 23.06 0.51
N PRO A 217 4.59 24.33 0.23
CA PRO A 217 5.51 25.21 -0.47
C PRO A 217 6.66 25.64 0.45
N ALA A 218 7.89 25.65 -0.06
CA ALA A 218 9.08 26.07 0.70
C ALA A 218 9.06 27.58 1.01
N ALA A 219 8.46 28.38 0.14
CA ALA A 219 8.14 29.79 0.33
C ALA A 219 6.80 30.13 -0.34
N PRO A 220 6.14 31.26 -0.02
CA PRO A 220 4.82 31.58 -0.59
C PRO A 220 4.75 31.59 -2.13
N ASN A 221 5.85 31.91 -2.82
CA ASN A 221 5.94 31.88 -4.28
C ASN A 221 6.07 30.45 -4.85
N ASP A 222 6.30 29.44 -4.03
CA ASP A 222 6.41 28.03 -4.41
C ASP A 222 5.08 27.27 -4.34
N LEU A 223 3.97 27.96 -4.04
CA LEU A 223 2.64 27.37 -4.03
C LEU A 223 2.30 26.61 -5.33
N PRO A 224 2.60 27.12 -6.54
CA PRO A 224 2.32 26.38 -7.78
C PRO A 224 3.04 25.03 -7.86
N ALA A 225 4.25 24.91 -7.28
CA ALA A 225 5.00 23.66 -7.25
C ALA A 225 4.36 22.63 -6.31
N ALA A 226 3.89 23.08 -5.14
CA ALA A 226 3.17 22.23 -4.19
C ALA A 226 1.81 21.78 -4.74
N GLU A 227 1.10 22.67 -5.44
CA GLU A 227 -0.15 22.35 -6.14
C GLU A 227 0.10 21.32 -7.25
N ALA A 228 1.07 21.56 -8.13
CA ALA A 228 1.41 20.62 -9.21
C ALA A 228 1.80 19.24 -8.68
N TYR A 229 2.57 19.16 -7.60
CA TYR A 229 2.88 17.90 -6.94
C TYR A 229 1.63 17.22 -6.40
N SER A 230 0.72 17.96 -5.76
CA SER A 230 -0.54 17.41 -5.24
C SER A 230 -1.43 16.87 -6.36
N GLU A 231 -1.51 17.54 -7.50
CA GLU A 231 -2.30 17.07 -8.65
C GLU A 231 -1.81 15.70 -9.13
N ILE A 232 -0.50 15.49 -9.17
CA ILE A 232 0.12 14.26 -9.68
C ILE A 232 0.16 13.14 -8.63
N HIS A 233 0.51 13.44 -7.38
CA HIS A 233 0.68 12.44 -6.32
C HIS A 233 -0.64 12.08 -5.62
N ASN A 234 -1.48 13.06 -5.33
CA ASN A 234 -2.70 12.87 -4.54
C ASN A 234 -3.95 12.77 -5.43
N TRP A 235 -4.20 13.80 -6.23
CA TRP A 235 -5.52 14.00 -6.84
C TRP A 235 -5.75 13.17 -8.10
N LEU A 236 -4.69 12.82 -8.82
CA LEU A 236 -4.73 11.89 -9.96
C LEU A 236 -5.35 10.52 -9.61
N TYR A 237 -5.30 10.11 -8.35
CA TYR A 237 -5.85 8.82 -7.88
C TYR A 237 -7.12 8.98 -7.03
N ALA A 238 -7.20 10.03 -6.21
CA ALA A 238 -8.36 10.27 -5.37
C ALA A 238 -9.57 10.80 -6.16
N ASP A 239 -9.36 11.79 -7.05
CA ASP A 239 -10.45 12.47 -7.75
C ASP A 239 -11.28 11.57 -8.67
N PRO A 240 -10.70 10.72 -9.53
CA PRO A 240 -11.52 9.92 -10.43
C PRO A 240 -12.36 8.89 -9.66
N VAL A 241 -11.84 8.35 -8.55
CA VAL A 241 -12.53 7.38 -7.70
C VAL A 241 -13.62 8.06 -6.86
N LEU A 242 -13.35 9.23 -6.29
CA LEU A 242 -14.28 9.91 -5.36
C LEU A 242 -15.22 10.92 -6.02
N SER A 243 -14.85 11.46 -7.18
CA SER A 243 -15.58 12.54 -7.87
C SER A 243 -15.87 12.26 -9.35
N GLY A 244 -15.40 11.15 -9.92
CA GLY A 244 -15.65 10.77 -11.31
C GLY A 244 -15.01 11.67 -12.34
N ARG A 245 -13.92 12.38 -11.99
CA ARG A 245 -13.15 13.22 -12.92
C ARG A 245 -11.68 13.23 -12.54
N TYR A 246 -10.81 13.40 -13.52
CA TYR A 246 -9.40 13.70 -13.27
C TYR A 246 -9.18 15.19 -12.99
N PRO A 247 -8.05 15.55 -12.37
CA PRO A 247 -7.68 16.96 -12.28
C PRO A 247 -7.34 17.57 -13.64
N ASP A 248 -7.84 18.78 -13.89
CA ASP A 248 -7.71 19.47 -15.18
C ASP A 248 -6.25 19.60 -15.63
N ALA A 249 -5.31 19.74 -14.69
CA ALA A 249 -3.89 19.92 -14.96
C ALA A 249 -3.22 18.72 -15.68
N VAL A 250 -3.78 17.51 -15.53
CA VAL A 250 -3.20 16.27 -16.07
C VAL A 250 -4.19 15.47 -16.92
N ALA A 251 -5.47 15.88 -16.98
CA ALA A 251 -6.53 15.14 -17.67
C ALA A 251 -6.20 14.86 -19.15
N ASP A 252 -5.64 15.83 -19.87
CA ASP A 252 -5.30 15.71 -21.30
C ASP A 252 -4.14 14.74 -21.58
N LEU A 253 -3.40 14.33 -20.54
CA LEU A 253 -2.28 13.38 -20.65
C LEU A 253 -2.73 11.92 -20.46
N LEU A 254 -4.00 11.68 -20.13
CA LEU A 254 -4.51 10.37 -19.78
C LEU A 254 -5.27 9.74 -20.96
N PRO A 255 -5.08 8.43 -21.22
CA PRO A 255 -5.74 7.73 -22.33
C PRO A 255 -7.17 7.31 -21.97
N VAL A 256 -8.01 8.28 -21.58
CA VAL A 256 -9.38 8.03 -21.15
C VAL A 256 -10.26 7.68 -22.35
N GLU A 257 -10.96 6.55 -22.28
CA GLU A 257 -11.99 6.17 -23.23
C GLU A 257 -13.41 6.41 -22.67
N ASP A 258 -14.40 6.49 -23.57
CA ASP A 258 -15.81 6.64 -23.20
C ASP A 258 -16.25 5.49 -22.27
N GLY A 259 -16.72 5.83 -21.07
CA GLY A 259 -17.17 4.86 -20.08
C GLY A 259 -16.19 4.62 -18.92
N ASP A 260 -14.91 4.97 -19.08
CA ASP A 260 -13.90 4.63 -18.08
C ASP A 260 -14.13 5.33 -16.75
N LEU A 261 -14.44 6.63 -16.75
CA LEU A 261 -14.69 7.36 -15.51
C LEU A 261 -15.92 6.85 -14.76
N GLN A 262 -16.91 6.30 -15.47
CA GLN A 262 -18.06 5.64 -14.86
C GLN A 262 -17.65 4.32 -14.19
N VAL A 263 -16.76 3.55 -14.83
CA VAL A 263 -16.20 2.32 -14.26
C VAL A 263 -15.31 2.63 -13.05
N ILE A 264 -14.48 3.67 -13.12
CA ILE A 264 -13.58 4.07 -12.03
C ILE A 264 -14.37 4.60 -10.81
N HIS A 265 -15.42 5.36 -11.05
CA HIS A 265 -16.22 6.01 -10.00
C HIS A 265 -17.29 5.08 -9.40
N GLN A 266 -16.87 3.92 -8.92
CA GLN A 266 -17.77 3.03 -8.17
C GLN A 266 -17.96 3.53 -6.72
N PRO A 267 -19.14 3.31 -6.12
CA PRO A 267 -19.35 3.58 -4.70
C PRO A 267 -18.43 2.73 -3.81
N LEU A 268 -17.70 3.41 -2.93
CA LEU A 268 -16.81 2.79 -1.94
C LEU A 268 -17.42 2.80 -0.54
N ASP A 269 -17.12 1.76 0.24
CA ASP A 269 -17.57 1.65 1.63
C ASP A 269 -16.61 2.34 2.60
N PHE A 270 -15.35 2.51 2.20
CA PHE A 270 -14.31 3.18 2.98
C PHE A 270 -13.24 3.79 2.07
N TYR A 271 -12.45 4.71 2.62
CA TYR A 271 -11.28 5.26 1.95
C TYR A 271 -10.03 5.00 2.81
N GLY A 272 -9.04 4.29 2.26
CA GLY A 272 -7.81 3.99 2.97
C GLY A 272 -6.70 4.98 2.63
N VAL A 273 -6.02 5.44 3.68
CA VAL A 273 -4.90 6.38 3.60
C VAL A 273 -3.66 5.71 4.14
N ASN A 274 -2.59 5.71 3.34
CA ASN A 274 -1.24 5.45 3.79
C ASN A 274 -0.53 6.79 3.99
N TYR A 275 0.13 6.96 5.13
CA TYR A 275 0.84 8.20 5.45
C TYR A 275 2.11 7.93 6.24
N TYR A 276 3.18 8.62 5.84
CA TYR A 276 4.49 8.51 6.48
C TYR A 276 5.08 9.89 6.86
N ASN A 277 4.99 10.87 5.95
CA ASN A 277 5.54 12.21 6.12
C ASN A 277 4.92 13.21 5.12
N PRO A 278 5.04 14.53 5.38
CA PRO A 278 4.74 15.57 4.39
C PRO A 278 5.88 15.72 3.38
N THR A 279 5.59 16.41 2.28
CA THR A 279 6.54 16.69 1.20
C THR A 279 6.66 18.19 1.02
N ARG A 280 7.88 18.73 0.96
CA ARG A 280 8.12 20.16 0.74
C ARG A 280 8.67 20.42 -0.66
N LEU A 281 8.08 21.40 -1.34
CA LEU A 281 8.30 21.69 -2.75
C LEU A 281 8.74 23.14 -2.95
N LYS A 282 9.61 23.35 -3.93
CA LYS A 282 9.93 24.67 -4.48
C LYS A 282 9.73 24.70 -5.99
N ASN A 283 9.64 25.90 -6.56
CA ASN A 283 9.63 26.05 -8.01
C ASN A 283 10.87 25.39 -8.64
N PRO A 284 10.73 24.77 -9.82
CA PRO A 284 11.82 24.07 -10.47
C PRO A 284 12.93 25.03 -10.91
N SER A 285 14.17 24.56 -10.78
CA SER A 285 15.33 25.22 -11.39
C SER A 285 15.25 25.14 -12.91
N GLU A 286 15.92 26.06 -13.60
CA GLU A 286 15.97 26.06 -15.07
C GLU A 286 16.45 24.71 -15.61
N GLY A 287 15.67 24.12 -16.53
CA GLY A 287 15.98 22.84 -17.16
C GLY A 287 15.50 21.61 -16.39
N ASN A 288 14.89 21.75 -15.22
CA ASN A 288 14.25 20.63 -14.54
C ASN A 288 12.99 20.20 -15.33
N PRO A 289 12.85 18.90 -15.68
CA PRO A 289 11.70 18.41 -16.44
C PRO A 289 10.41 18.34 -15.63
N LEU A 290 10.49 18.41 -14.30
CA LEU A 290 9.32 18.40 -13.41
C LEU A 290 8.89 19.83 -13.05
N PRO A 291 7.60 20.06 -12.79
CA PRO A 291 7.07 21.37 -12.41
C PRO A 291 7.37 21.73 -10.94
N PHE A 292 8.23 20.96 -10.25
CA PHE A 292 8.58 21.13 -8.85
C PHE A 292 9.98 20.57 -8.57
N GLU A 293 10.55 20.99 -7.45
CA GLU A 293 11.71 20.38 -6.83
C GLU A 293 11.40 20.02 -5.38
N LEU A 294 11.81 18.81 -4.97
CA LEU A 294 11.77 18.37 -3.58
C LEU A 294 12.77 19.17 -2.75
N VAL A 295 12.36 19.53 -1.54
CA VAL A 295 13.17 20.21 -0.54
C VAL A 295 13.17 19.38 0.72
N GLU A 296 14.37 19.04 1.21
CA GLU A 296 14.49 18.33 2.50
C GLU A 296 13.82 19.12 3.61
N ILE A 297 13.20 18.43 4.57
CA ILE A 297 12.60 19.04 5.76
C ILE A 297 13.46 18.68 6.97
N ASP A 298 14.27 19.64 7.44
CA ASP A 298 15.30 19.44 8.48
C ASP A 298 14.87 19.94 9.86
N GLU A 299 13.78 20.69 9.93
CA GLU A 299 13.25 21.24 11.17
C GLU A 299 12.49 20.22 12.05
N TYR A 300 12.32 18.97 11.58
CA TYR A 300 11.69 17.87 12.33
C TYR A 300 12.67 16.71 12.57
N PRO A 301 12.47 15.90 13.63
CA PRO A 301 13.15 14.62 13.79
C PRO A 301 12.93 13.74 12.56
N LYS A 302 13.92 12.90 12.22
CA LYS A 302 13.87 12.02 11.04
C LYS A 302 13.88 10.54 11.41
N THR A 303 13.25 9.72 10.57
CA THR A 303 13.32 8.24 10.66
C THR A 303 14.66 7.73 10.13
N GLY A 304 14.88 6.41 10.16
CA GLY A 304 16.04 5.75 9.54
C GLY A 304 16.12 5.92 8.01
N PHE A 305 14.99 6.27 7.37
CA PHE A 305 14.93 6.66 5.97
C PHE A 305 15.24 8.15 5.72
N GLY A 306 15.46 8.93 6.78
CA GLY A 306 15.59 10.38 6.66
C GLY A 306 14.26 11.12 6.50
N TRP A 307 13.12 10.43 6.63
CA TRP A 307 11.80 11.05 6.48
C TRP A 307 11.44 11.86 7.73
N PRO A 308 10.91 13.08 7.57
CA PRO A 308 10.53 13.94 8.69
C PRO A 308 9.32 13.38 9.43
N ILE A 309 9.40 13.35 10.76
CA ILE A 309 8.37 12.81 11.66
C ILE A 309 7.38 13.93 11.99
N VAL A 310 6.25 13.95 11.29
CA VAL A 310 5.22 14.99 11.45
C VAL A 310 3.83 14.36 11.62
N PRO A 311 3.42 14.01 12.86
CA PRO A 311 2.10 13.44 13.10
C PRO A 311 0.95 14.33 12.64
N SER A 312 1.07 15.64 12.80
CA SER A 312 0.01 16.59 12.42
C SER A 312 -0.26 16.63 10.91
N GLY A 313 0.70 16.23 10.08
CA GLY A 313 0.50 16.15 8.63
C GLY A 313 -0.51 15.08 8.23
N LEU A 314 -0.67 14.01 9.03
CA LEU A 314 -1.74 13.03 8.83
C LEU A 314 -3.12 13.67 9.02
N THR A 315 -3.30 14.42 10.11
CA THR A 315 -4.54 15.15 10.38
C THR A 315 -4.84 16.17 9.29
N GLU A 316 -3.83 16.93 8.85
CA GLU A 316 -3.93 17.87 7.74
C GLU A 316 -4.41 17.17 6.47
N MET A 317 -3.76 16.07 6.07
CA MET A 317 -4.10 15.35 4.85
C MET A 317 -5.53 14.81 4.85
N ILE A 318 -5.97 14.22 5.96
CA ILE A 318 -7.33 13.70 6.09
C ILE A 318 -8.37 14.83 6.03
N ASN A 319 -8.09 15.97 6.65
CA ASN A 319 -8.98 17.14 6.57
C ASN A 319 -9.04 17.70 5.14
N THR A 320 -7.90 17.81 4.45
CA THR A 320 -7.85 18.23 3.05
C THR A 320 -8.67 17.28 2.15
N LEU A 321 -8.60 15.96 2.37
CA LEU A 321 -9.44 14.98 1.66
C LEU A 321 -10.93 15.22 1.88
N ARG A 322 -11.36 15.49 3.12
CA ARG A 322 -12.76 15.78 3.45
C ARG A 322 -13.25 17.09 2.86
N GLU A 323 -12.40 18.12 2.87
CA GLU A 323 -12.71 19.41 2.26
C GLU A 323 -12.85 19.31 0.74
N ARG A 324 -11.95 18.56 0.09
CA ARG A 324 -11.99 18.32 -1.36
C ARG A 324 -13.15 17.40 -1.78
N HIS A 325 -13.46 16.40 -0.95
CA HIS A 325 -14.50 15.40 -1.20
C HIS A 325 -15.52 15.37 -0.06
N PRO A 326 -16.59 16.19 -0.11
CA PRO A 326 -17.59 16.26 0.97
C PRO A 326 -18.32 14.94 1.25
N ASN A 327 -18.32 14.00 0.31
CA ASN A 327 -18.92 12.66 0.44
C ASN A 327 -17.86 11.57 0.70
N LEU A 328 -16.69 11.94 1.24
CA LEU A 328 -15.63 10.99 1.56
C LEU A 328 -16.19 9.87 2.47
N PRO A 329 -16.03 8.58 2.09
CA PRO A 329 -16.39 7.46 2.95
C PRO A 329 -15.61 7.47 4.28
N PRO A 330 -16.01 6.63 5.26
CA PRO A 330 -15.22 6.43 6.47
C PRO A 330 -13.74 6.17 6.17
N VAL A 331 -12.87 6.92 6.84
CA VAL A 331 -11.41 6.86 6.57
C VAL A 331 -10.76 5.83 7.48
N TYR A 332 -9.86 5.03 6.91
CA TYR A 332 -8.98 4.11 7.64
C TYR A 332 -7.54 4.47 7.34
N VAL A 333 -6.68 4.50 8.36
CA VAL A 333 -5.22 4.55 8.11
C VAL A 333 -4.77 3.14 7.82
N THR A 334 -4.54 2.80 6.55
CA THR A 334 -4.20 1.45 6.09
C THR A 334 -2.71 1.14 6.23
N GLU A 335 -1.87 2.18 6.27
CA GLU A 335 -0.46 2.11 6.66
C GLU A 335 -0.02 3.40 7.35
N SER A 336 0.68 3.23 8.47
CA SER A 336 1.47 4.29 9.10
C SER A 336 2.52 3.62 9.96
N GLY A 337 3.77 4.06 9.80
CA GLY A 337 4.92 3.34 10.33
C GLY A 337 6.22 4.11 10.14
N CYS A 338 7.31 3.57 10.66
CA CYS A 338 8.62 4.18 10.51
C CYS A 338 9.73 3.14 10.49
N SER A 339 10.80 3.39 9.76
CA SER A 339 12.05 2.64 9.94
C SER A 339 12.93 3.31 11.00
N PHE A 340 13.59 2.50 11.82
CA PHE A 340 14.63 2.92 12.76
C PHE A 340 15.73 1.85 12.81
N PRO A 341 16.90 2.14 13.38
CA PRO A 341 17.94 1.13 13.60
C PRO A 341 17.42 -0.15 14.25
N ASP A 342 18.08 -1.28 13.98
CA ASP A 342 17.61 -2.59 14.41
C ASP A 342 17.80 -2.83 15.92
N GLU A 343 16.84 -2.36 16.71
CA GLU A 343 16.87 -2.47 18.18
C GLU A 343 15.55 -3.02 18.71
N ILE A 344 15.62 -4.01 19.61
CA ILE A 344 14.41 -4.55 20.27
C ILE A 344 13.77 -3.50 21.19
N GLN A 345 14.61 -2.68 21.85
CA GLN A 345 14.17 -1.56 22.69
C GLN A 345 13.97 -0.30 21.84
N ASP A 346 12.87 -0.25 21.09
CA ASP A 346 12.62 0.76 20.05
C ASP A 346 11.73 1.93 20.53
N ALA A 347 12.15 2.63 21.58
CA ALA A 347 11.40 3.77 22.15
C ALA A 347 11.11 4.88 21.12
N ALA A 348 11.97 5.07 20.11
CA ALA A 348 11.73 6.02 19.03
C ALA A 348 10.53 5.61 18.15
N ARG A 349 10.38 4.31 17.87
CA ARG A 349 9.22 3.75 17.14
C ARG A 349 7.94 3.94 17.94
N VAL A 350 7.98 3.67 19.26
CA VAL A 350 6.85 3.93 20.16
C VAL A 350 6.42 5.40 20.09
N SER A 351 7.36 6.34 20.17
CA SER A 351 7.08 7.78 20.09
C SER A 351 6.45 8.18 18.75
N TYR A 352 6.96 7.65 17.64
CA TYR A 352 6.39 7.87 16.30
C TYR A 352 4.93 7.37 16.23
N LEU A 353 4.70 6.12 16.63
CA LEU A 353 3.39 5.48 16.52
C LEU A 353 2.35 6.14 17.44
N ASP A 354 2.73 6.48 18.68
CA ASP A 354 1.85 7.18 19.62
C ASP A 354 1.42 8.55 19.08
N GLY A 355 2.36 9.32 18.51
CA GLY A 355 2.07 10.61 17.90
C GLY A 355 1.09 10.49 16.73
N HIS A 356 1.37 9.59 15.79
CA HIS A 356 0.55 9.40 14.58
C HIS A 356 -0.82 8.80 14.90
N LEU A 357 -0.91 7.87 15.86
CA LEU A 357 -2.19 7.32 16.30
C LEU A 357 -3.08 8.41 16.91
N LYS A 358 -2.52 9.28 17.76
CA LYS A 358 -3.27 10.42 18.33
C LYS A 358 -3.73 11.39 17.24
N ALA A 359 -2.88 11.67 16.25
CA ALA A 359 -3.23 12.51 15.11
C ALA A 359 -4.36 11.88 14.25
N ALA A 360 -4.30 10.57 14.02
CA ALA A 360 -5.34 9.83 13.31
C ALA A 360 -6.67 9.85 14.07
N GLN A 361 -6.65 9.63 15.39
CA GLN A 361 -7.84 9.70 16.24
C GLN A 361 -8.44 11.12 16.27
N ALA A 362 -7.60 12.16 16.33
CA ALA A 362 -8.05 13.54 16.23
C ALA A 362 -8.68 13.86 14.86
N ALA A 363 -8.26 13.14 13.82
CA ALA A 363 -8.85 13.21 12.49
C ALA A 363 -10.06 12.27 12.31
N ASP A 364 -10.63 11.69 13.37
CA ASP A 364 -11.86 10.88 13.32
C ASP A 364 -11.81 9.73 12.28
N VAL A 365 -10.74 8.91 12.34
CA VAL A 365 -10.63 7.69 11.52
C VAL A 365 -11.35 6.51 12.17
N SER A 366 -11.77 5.55 11.36
CA SER A 366 -12.50 4.34 11.78
C SER A 366 -11.58 3.14 12.09
N GLY A 367 -10.29 3.24 11.74
CA GLY A 367 -9.29 2.23 12.08
C GLY A 367 -7.88 2.68 11.75
N TYR A 368 -6.91 1.99 12.33
CA TYR A 368 -5.49 2.28 12.21
C TYR A 368 -4.70 0.98 12.10
N PHE A 369 -3.93 0.86 11.02
CA PHE A 369 -3.09 -0.28 10.71
C PHE A 369 -1.62 0.13 10.79
N VAL A 370 -0.89 -0.44 11.74
CA VAL A 370 0.56 -0.21 11.85
C VAL A 370 1.26 -0.89 10.67
N TRP A 371 2.06 -0.12 9.93
CA TRP A 371 3.08 -0.66 9.04
C TRP A 371 4.39 -0.82 9.85
N SER A 372 4.83 -2.02 10.19
CA SER A 372 4.32 -3.34 9.78
C SER A 372 4.26 -4.32 10.96
N LEU A 373 3.61 -5.47 10.77
CA LEU A 373 3.62 -6.55 11.77
C LEU A 373 5.06 -6.97 12.11
N MET A 374 5.87 -7.19 11.08
CA MET A 374 7.23 -7.71 11.20
C MET A 374 8.18 -7.00 10.23
N ASP A 375 9.47 -6.99 10.57
CA ASP A 375 10.50 -6.58 9.63
C ASP A 375 10.38 -7.40 8.36
N ASN A 376 10.69 -6.80 7.22
CA ASN A 376 10.45 -7.40 5.92
C ASN A 376 11.41 -6.86 4.86
N PHE A 377 11.27 -7.33 3.62
CA PHE A 377 12.00 -6.80 2.49
C PHE A 377 11.44 -5.43 2.10
N GLU A 378 12.10 -4.34 2.49
CA GLU A 378 11.67 -2.97 2.23
C GLU A 378 12.10 -2.52 0.83
N TRP A 379 11.51 -3.15 -0.20
CA TRP A 379 11.61 -2.72 -1.60
C TRP A 379 13.06 -2.51 -2.08
N GLU A 380 13.38 -1.36 -2.67
CA GLU A 380 14.73 -1.01 -3.12
C GLU A 380 15.75 -0.93 -1.98
N ALA A 381 15.30 -0.64 -0.75
CA ALA A 381 16.16 -0.64 0.44
C ALA A 381 16.49 -2.07 0.94
N GLY A 382 15.85 -3.11 0.39
CA GLY A 382 16.04 -4.50 0.79
C GLY A 382 15.83 -4.70 2.30
N TYR A 383 16.71 -5.44 2.97
CA TYR A 383 16.59 -5.69 4.41
C TYR A 383 17.28 -4.64 5.30
N SER A 384 17.75 -3.52 4.73
CA SER A 384 18.47 -2.49 5.48
C SER A 384 17.56 -1.65 6.38
N GLN A 385 16.27 -1.59 6.06
CA GLN A 385 15.25 -0.80 6.76
C GLN A 385 14.27 -1.75 7.46
N ARG A 386 13.79 -1.34 8.65
CA ARG A 386 13.02 -2.21 9.54
C ARG A 386 11.81 -1.49 10.13
N PHE A 387 10.62 -1.87 9.64
CA PHE A 387 9.33 -1.32 10.07
C PHE A 387 8.62 -2.11 11.18
N GLY A 388 9.05 -3.35 11.42
CA GLY A 388 8.26 -4.30 12.19
C GLY A 388 8.10 -3.96 13.65
N LEU A 389 6.89 -4.17 14.18
CA LEU A 389 6.66 -4.38 15.61
C LEU A 389 7.37 -5.66 16.10
N VAL A 390 7.58 -6.62 15.21
CA VAL A 390 8.31 -7.86 15.46
C VAL A 390 9.61 -7.85 14.67
N HIS A 391 10.72 -7.97 15.37
CA HIS A 391 12.03 -8.21 14.76
C HIS A 391 12.07 -9.58 14.09
N VAL A 392 12.66 -9.63 12.89
CA VAL A 392 12.98 -10.88 12.20
C VAL A 392 14.49 -11.02 12.07
N ASP A 393 15.01 -12.08 12.68
CA ASP A 393 16.36 -12.57 12.48
C ASP A 393 16.40 -13.33 11.15
N TYR A 394 16.89 -12.70 10.08
CA TYR A 394 16.79 -13.26 8.71
C TYR A 394 17.61 -14.54 8.50
N GLU A 395 18.64 -14.79 9.32
CA GLU A 395 19.43 -16.02 9.27
C GLU A 395 18.67 -17.22 9.84
N THR A 396 17.98 -17.02 10.97
CA THR A 396 17.30 -18.09 11.70
C THR A 396 15.79 -18.11 11.51
N GLN A 397 15.24 -17.05 10.90
CA GLN A 397 13.82 -16.75 10.77
C GLN A 397 13.09 -16.59 12.11
N ARG A 398 13.82 -16.36 13.20
CA ARG A 398 13.22 -16.16 14.54
C ARG A 398 12.53 -14.80 14.63
N ARG A 399 11.31 -14.81 15.17
CA ARG A 399 10.52 -13.61 15.49
C ARG A 399 10.75 -13.18 16.95
N THR A 400 11.05 -11.89 17.16
CA THR A 400 11.19 -11.31 18.51
C THR A 400 10.35 -10.04 18.63
N PRO A 401 9.26 -10.02 19.42
CA PRO A 401 8.49 -8.80 19.67
C PRO A 401 9.37 -7.67 20.23
N ARG A 402 9.23 -6.46 19.69
CA ARG A 402 9.90 -5.24 20.16
C ARG A 402 9.10 -4.56 21.29
N ASP A 403 9.67 -3.55 21.93
CA ASP A 403 8.96 -2.73 22.92
C ASP A 403 7.70 -2.07 22.32
N SER A 404 7.75 -1.67 21.05
CA SER A 404 6.63 -1.17 20.27
C SER A 404 5.47 -2.16 20.13
N PHE A 405 5.73 -3.46 20.00
CA PHE A 405 4.70 -4.50 20.03
C PHE A 405 3.96 -4.49 21.37
N HIS A 406 4.71 -4.46 22.47
CA HIS A 406 4.14 -4.47 23.81
C HIS A 406 3.41 -3.17 24.14
N TRP A 407 3.91 -2.04 23.64
CA TRP A 407 3.21 -0.76 23.72
C TRP A 407 1.88 -0.81 22.97
N TYR A 408 1.88 -1.26 21.71
CA TYR A 408 0.66 -1.28 20.90
C TYR A 408 -0.39 -2.23 21.48
N ARG A 409 0.03 -3.38 22.03
CA ARG A 409 -0.84 -4.27 22.79
C ARG A 409 -1.55 -3.57 23.96
N LYS A 410 -0.84 -2.76 24.75
CA LYS A 410 -1.42 -2.01 25.88
C LYS A 410 -2.41 -0.96 25.40
N VAL A 411 -2.08 -0.25 24.32
CA VAL A 411 -2.99 0.72 23.69
C VAL A 411 -4.30 0.04 23.26
N ILE A 412 -4.22 -1.14 22.64
CA ILE A 412 -5.40 -1.90 22.20
C ILE A 412 -6.22 -2.40 23.40
N SER A 413 -5.57 -2.89 24.46
CA SER A 413 -6.29 -3.37 25.67
C SER A 413 -6.82 -2.26 26.57
N GLY A 414 -6.39 -1.00 26.34
CA GLY A 414 -6.77 0.15 27.16
C GLY A 414 -6.02 0.23 28.50
N GLU A 415 -4.84 -0.38 28.59
CA GLU A 415 -3.96 -0.41 29.77
C GLU A 415 -3.06 0.81 29.94
#